data_AF-A0A7V8XJV1-F1
#
_entry.id   AF-A0A7V8XJV1-F1
#
_cell.length_a   1.000
_cell.length_b   1.000
_cell.length_c   1.000
_cell.angle_alpha   90.00
_cell.angle_beta   90.00
_cell.angle_gamma   90.00
#
_symmetry.space_group_name_H-M   'P 1'
#
loop_
_entity.id
_entity.type
_entity.pdbx_description
1 polymer ?
#
loop_
_entity_poly.entity_id
_entity_poly.type
_entity_poly.pdbx_seq_one_letter_code
_entity_poly.pdbx_strand_id
1 'polypeptide(L)'
;MTTGGSAQARFVRAIERRSVLNAELAARELGHLVLADALSLVLLYAATDDPRFDRAATRWAGRFCVEETPSLSELQAAVAALALVKRGGGEAAARLLIGLCRR
;
A
#
# COMPACT_ATOMS: atom_id res chain seq x y z
N MET A 1 21.59 -18.26 -2.74
CA MET A 1 21.12 -16.91 -2.36
C MET A 1 19.84 -16.65 -3.14
N THR A 2 18.70 -16.49 -2.46
CA THR A 2 17.42 -16.27 -3.13
C THR A 2 17.31 -14.79 -3.54
N THR A 3 17.19 -14.52 -4.84
CA THR A 3 17.00 -13.16 -5.38
C THR A 3 15.80 -12.44 -4.73
N GLY A 4 14.78 -13.19 -4.30
CA GLY A 4 13.60 -12.64 -3.62
C GLY A 4 13.88 -11.95 -2.28
N GLY A 5 14.84 -12.45 -1.48
CA GLY A 5 15.19 -11.84 -0.19
C GLY A 5 15.85 -10.46 -0.35
N SER A 6 16.63 -10.26 -1.41
CA SER A 6 17.28 -8.98 -1.69
C SER A 6 16.31 -7.96 -2.30
N ALA A 7 15.34 -8.40 -3.11
CA ALA A 7 14.30 -7.56 -3.68
C ALA A 7 13.33 -7.04 -2.61
N GLN A 8 12.85 -7.91 -1.71
CA GLN A 8 11.99 -7.51 -0.60
C GLN A 8 12.68 -6.51 0.32
N ALA A 9 13.94 -6.76 0.69
CA ALA A 9 14.70 -5.84 1.52
C ALA A 9 14.93 -4.48 0.84
N ARG A 10 15.09 -4.44 -0.49
CA ARG A 10 15.15 -3.18 -1.25
C ARG A 10 13.82 -2.46 -1.28
N PHE A 11 12.71 -3.18 -1.44
CA PHE A 11 11.37 -2.61 -1.38
C PHE A 11 11.13 -1.90 -0.05
N VAL A 12 11.32 -2.62 1.07
CA VAL A 12 11.14 -2.06 2.42
C VAL A 12 12.00 -0.82 2.64
N ARG A 13 13.30 -0.87 2.29
CA ARG A 13 14.18 0.30 2.39
C ARG A 13 13.75 1.47 1.51
N ALA A 14 13.18 1.19 0.34
CA ALA A 14 12.67 2.24 -0.54
C ALA A 14 11.43 2.92 0.04
N ILE A 15 10.52 2.15 0.67
CA ILE A 15 9.39 2.69 1.41
C ILE A 15 9.87 3.59 2.57
N GLU A 16 10.80 3.09 3.39
CA GLU A 16 11.38 3.84 4.53
C GLU A 16 12.02 5.17 4.09
N ARG A 17 12.72 5.16 2.95
CA ARG A 17 13.37 6.34 2.36
C ARG A 17 12.43 7.22 1.55
N ARG A 18 11.14 6.87 1.47
CA ARG A 18 10.13 7.51 0.63
C ARG A 18 10.55 7.68 -0.83
N SER A 19 11.25 6.68 -1.37
CA SER A 19 11.78 6.71 -2.74
C SER A 19 10.86 5.94 -3.68
N VAL A 20 9.94 6.67 -4.34
CA VAL A 20 8.95 6.11 -5.27
C VAL A 20 9.60 5.27 -6.38
N LEU A 21 10.63 5.81 -7.04
CA LEU A 21 11.32 5.12 -8.12
C LEU A 21 11.90 3.76 -7.68
N ASN A 22 12.58 3.74 -6.54
CA ASN A 22 13.21 2.52 -6.03
C ASN A 22 12.17 1.50 -5.54
N ALA A 23 11.06 1.97 -4.97
CA ALA A 23 9.97 1.10 -4.54
C ALA A 23 9.32 0.41 -5.74
N GLU A 24 9.10 1.14 -6.84
CA GLU A 24 8.54 0.58 -8.07
C GLU A 24 9.48 -0.40 -8.76
N LEU A 25 10.77 -0.09 -8.83
CA LEU A 25 11.77 -1.00 -9.39
C LEU A 25 11.79 -2.32 -8.60
N ALA A 26 11.84 -2.24 -7.26
CA ALA A 26 11.79 -3.43 -6.42
C ALA A 26 10.45 -4.18 -6.53
N ALA A 27 9.32 -3.46 -6.61
CA ALA A 27 7.99 -4.08 -6.80
C ALA A 27 7.88 -4.85 -8.12
N ARG A 28 8.44 -4.29 -9.21
CA ARG A 28 8.49 -4.95 -10.52
C ARG A 28 9.35 -6.21 -10.49
N GLU A 29 10.44 -6.20 -9.73
CA GLU A 29 11.30 -7.37 -9.57
C GLU A 29 10.68 -8.47 -8.70
N LEU A 30 9.92 -8.08 -7.66
CA LEU A 30 9.11 -9.02 -6.88
C LEU A 30 8.01 -9.68 -7.72
N GLY A 31 7.54 -9.00 -8.77
CA GLY A 31 6.52 -9.46 -9.70
C GLY A 31 5.11 -9.43 -9.11
N HIS A 32 4.92 -10.10 -7.98
CA HIS A 32 3.67 -10.10 -7.22
C HIS A 32 3.88 -9.48 -5.83
N LEU A 33 3.18 -8.38 -5.56
CA LEU A 33 3.12 -7.81 -4.23
C LEU A 33 1.93 -8.40 -3.45
N VAL A 34 2.20 -8.89 -2.25
CA VAL A 34 1.15 -9.17 -1.27
C VAL A 34 0.36 -7.89 -0.95
N LEU A 35 -0.87 -8.04 -0.48
CA LEU A 35 -1.78 -6.91 -0.26
C LEU A 35 -1.18 -5.80 0.62
N ALA A 36 -0.43 -6.19 1.67
CA ALA A 36 0.25 -5.26 2.58
C ALA A 36 1.38 -4.45 1.91
N ASP A 37 2.17 -5.07 1.03
CA ASP A 37 3.22 -4.35 0.29
C ASP A 37 2.60 -3.43 -0.76
N ALA A 38 1.52 -3.87 -1.40
CA ALA A 38 0.75 -3.01 -2.30
C ALA A 38 0.16 -1.79 -1.55
N LEU A 39 -0.35 -1.97 -0.33
CA LEU A 39 -0.79 -0.87 0.53
C LEU A 39 0.37 0.08 0.83
N SER A 40 1.55 -0.45 1.15
CA SER A 40 2.74 0.36 1.43
C SER A 40 3.10 1.27 0.26
N LEU A 41 2.96 0.79 -0.98
CA LEU A 41 3.17 1.60 -2.18
C LEU A 41 2.07 2.67 -2.35
N VAL A 42 0.81 2.37 -2.04
CA VAL A 42 -0.29 3.36 -2.04
C VAL A 42 -0.04 4.47 -1.03
N LEU A 43 0.37 4.12 0.19
CA LEU A 43 0.70 5.09 1.23
C LEU A 43 1.92 5.94 0.85
N LEU A 44 2.90 5.34 0.16
CA LEU A 44 4.04 6.08 -0.38
C LEU A 44 3.59 7.15 -1.39
N TYR A 45 2.71 6.79 -2.33
CA TYR A 45 2.16 7.77 -3.28
C TYR A 45 1.45 8.93 -2.59
N ALA A 46 0.68 8.67 -1.53
CA ALA A 46 0.06 9.74 -0.75
C ALA A 46 1.10 10.63 -0.07
N ALA A 47 2.14 10.03 0.54
CA ALA A 47 3.17 10.76 1.26
C ALA A 47 4.03 11.67 0.37
N THR A 48 4.08 11.39 -0.94
CA THR A 48 4.83 12.18 -1.92
C THR A 48 3.94 13.01 -2.85
N ASP A 49 2.63 13.10 -2.57
CA ASP A 49 1.63 13.76 -3.43
C ASP A 49 1.71 13.29 -4.90
N ASP A 50 1.95 11.99 -5.09
CA ASP A 50 2.09 11.40 -6.43
C ASP A 50 0.70 11.26 -7.08
N PRO A 51 0.50 11.74 -8.32
CA PRO A 51 -0.80 11.72 -8.99
C PRO A 51 -1.35 10.30 -9.23
N ARG A 52 -0.53 9.27 -9.11
CA ARG A 52 -0.94 7.87 -9.24
C ARG A 52 -1.68 7.33 -8.02
N PHE A 53 -1.70 8.09 -6.92
CA PHE A 53 -2.37 7.69 -5.68
C PHE A 53 -3.79 7.17 -5.92
N ASP A 54 -4.66 7.95 -6.60
CA ASP A 54 -6.08 7.58 -6.74
C ASP A 54 -6.24 6.24 -7.44
N ARG A 55 -5.54 6.07 -8.57
CA ARG A 55 -5.59 4.83 -9.35
C ARG A 55 -5.05 3.65 -8.53
N ALA A 56 -3.96 3.85 -7.78
CA ALA A 56 -3.37 2.81 -6.96
C ALA A 56 -4.28 2.43 -5.78
N ALA A 57 -4.88 3.41 -5.11
CA ALA A 57 -5.81 3.24 -4.00
C ALA A 57 -7.07 2.49 -4.43
N THR A 58 -7.70 2.86 -5.56
CA THR A 58 -8.87 2.14 -6.09
C THR A 58 -8.53 0.70 -6.46
N ARG A 59 -7.38 0.47 -7.11
CA ARG A 59 -6.93 -0.89 -7.44
C ARG A 59 -6.68 -1.72 -6.20
N TRP A 60 -6.06 -1.14 -5.18
CA TRP A 60 -5.82 -1.80 -3.91
C TRP A 60 -7.14 -2.14 -3.19
N ALA A 61 -8.12 -1.23 -3.15
CA ALA A 61 -9.43 -1.50 -2.55
C ALA A 61 -10.16 -2.65 -3.25
N GLY A 62 -10.08 -2.73 -4.59
CA GLY A 62 -10.61 -3.88 -5.34
C GLY A 62 -9.91 -5.20 -4.99
N ARG A 63 -8.59 -5.18 -4.81
CA ARG A 63 -7.82 -6.34 -4.33
C ARG A 63 -8.22 -6.74 -2.91
N PHE A 64 -8.37 -5.78 -2.00
CA PHE A 64 -8.82 -6.03 -0.63
C PHE A 64 -10.17 -6.78 -0.59
N CYS A 65 -11.12 -6.40 -1.46
CA CYS A 65 -12.40 -7.12 -1.58
C CYS A 65 -12.25 -8.59 -1.97
N VAL A 66 -11.28 -8.92 -2.83
CA VAL A 66 -11.09 -10.25 -3.40
C VAL A 66 -10.18 -11.12 -2.52
N GLU A 67 -9.12 -10.53 -1.96
CA GLU A 67 -8.09 -11.25 -1.19
C GLU A 67 -8.52 -11.48 0.26
N GLU A 68 -9.23 -10.52 0.88
CA GLU A 68 -9.58 -10.59 2.32
C GLU A 68 -11.08 -10.77 2.58
N THR A 69 -11.93 -10.64 1.56
CA THR A 69 -13.41 -10.76 1.68
C THR A 69 -14.01 -9.96 2.86
N PRO A 70 -13.70 -8.65 2.97
CA PRO A 70 -14.15 -7.82 4.08
C PRO A 70 -15.67 -7.68 4.12
N SER A 71 -16.18 -7.46 5.32
CA SER A 71 -17.53 -6.94 5.52
C SER A 71 -17.68 -5.55 4.92
N LEU A 72 -18.93 -5.12 4.70
CA LEU A 72 -19.23 -3.79 4.16
C LEU A 72 -18.65 -2.66 5.02
N SER A 73 -18.66 -2.81 6.34
CA SER A 73 -18.12 -1.82 7.27
C SER A 73 -16.60 -1.72 7.20
N GLU A 74 -15.89 -2.84 7.01
CA GLU A 74 -14.44 -2.87 6.81
C GLU A 74 -14.06 -2.22 5.48
N LEU A 75 -14.78 -2.52 4.40
CA LEU A 75 -14.56 -1.86 3.10
C LEU A 75 -14.80 -0.35 3.20
N GLN A 76 -15.89 0.07 3.83
CA GLN A 76 -16.18 1.49 4.07
C GLN A 76 -15.06 2.16 4.86
N ALA A 77 -14.58 1.53 5.94
CA ALA A 77 -13.48 2.04 6.76
C ALA A 77 -12.17 2.17 5.96
N ALA A 78 -11.86 1.18 5.12
CA ALA A 78 -10.68 1.21 4.25
C ALA A 78 -10.74 2.37 3.25
N VAL A 79 -11.86 2.54 2.54
CA VAL A 79 -12.02 3.64 1.57
C VAL A 79 -11.97 5.00 2.25
N ALA A 80 -12.62 5.15 3.42
CA ALA A 80 -12.57 6.39 4.19
C ALA A 80 -11.16 6.72 4.67
N ALA A 81 -10.40 5.73 5.14
CA ALA A 81 -9.01 5.91 5.56
C ALA A 81 -8.09 6.29 4.39
N LEU A 82 -8.25 5.68 3.21
CA LEU A 82 -7.52 6.09 2.00
C LEU A 82 -7.79 7.56 1.64
N ALA A 83 -9.05 7.97 1.67
CA ALA A 83 -9.43 9.35 1.39
C ALA A 83 -8.86 10.34 2.43
N LEU A 84 -8.77 9.94 3.69
CA LEU A 84 -8.12 10.73 4.74
C LEU A 84 -6.63 10.87 4.48
N VAL A 85 -5.92 9.76 4.22
CA VAL A 85 -4.49 9.75 3.94
C VAL A 85 -4.15 10.67 2.76
N LYS A 86 -4.96 10.66 1.69
CA LYS A 86 -4.78 11.57 0.54
C LYS A 86 -4.78 13.04 0.93
N ARG A 87 -5.60 13.43 1.90
CA ARG A 87 -5.72 14.82 2.38
C ARG A 87 -4.65 15.19 3.41
N GLY A 88 -3.61 14.38 3.57
CA GLY A 88 -2.62 14.51 4.65
C GLY A 88 -3.14 14.03 6.01
N GLY A 89 -4.27 13.32 6.04
CA GLY A 89 -4.88 12.76 7.23
C GLY A 89 -4.00 11.69 7.87
N GLY A 90 -3.84 11.81 9.19
CA GLY A 90 -2.67 11.33 9.93
C GLY A 90 -2.51 9.82 10.12
N GLU A 91 -1.46 9.51 10.87
CA GLU A 91 -0.94 8.19 11.20
C GLU A 91 -2.00 7.15 11.63
N ALA A 92 -3.09 7.59 12.26
CA ALA A 92 -4.21 6.74 12.65
C ALA A 92 -4.91 6.08 11.45
N ALA A 93 -5.09 6.79 10.33
CA ALA A 93 -5.72 6.25 9.13
C ALA A 93 -4.81 5.19 8.45
N ALA A 94 -3.50 5.46 8.40
CA ALA A 94 -2.52 4.48 7.92
C ALA A 94 -2.48 3.23 8.82
N ARG A 95 -2.50 3.41 10.15
CA ARG A 95 -2.57 2.29 11.11
C ARG A 95 -3.83 1.45 10.94
N LEU A 96 -4.99 2.06 10.69
CA LEU A 96 -6.23 1.34 10.43
C LEU A 96 -6.09 0.46 9.17
N LEU A 97 -5.58 1.01 8.08
CA LEU A 97 -5.38 0.26 6.83
C LEU A 97 -4.42 -0.93 7.02
N ILE A 98 -3.32 -0.72 7.74
CA ILE A 98 -2.36 -1.80 8.06
C ILE A 98 -3.03 -2.89 8.92
N GLY A 99 -3.90 -2.51 9.86
CA GLY A 99 -4.64 -3.46 10.70
C GLY A 99 -5.63 -4.31 9.92
N LEU A 100 -6.20 -3.79 8.82
CA LEU A 100 -7.10 -4.54 7.94
C LEU A 100 -6.37 -5.58 7.08
N CYS A 101 -5.08 -5.38 6.75
CA CYS A 101 -4.27 -6.34 5.99
C CYS A 101 -3.68 -7.50 6.81
N ARG A 102 -3.96 -7.58 8.12
CA ARG A 102 -3.37 -8.58 9.03
C ARG A 102 -4.39 -9.60 9.54
N ARG A 103 -5.59 -9.63 8.95
CA ARG A 103 -6.63 -10.61 9.26
C ARG A 103 -6.46 -11.85 8.40
#